data_AF-A0A7C4ZS81-F1
#
_entry.id   AF-A0A7C4ZS81-F1
#
_cell.length_a   1.000
_cell.length_b   1.000
_cell.length_c   1.000
_cell.angle_alpha   90.00
_cell.angle_beta   90.00
_cell.angle_gamma   90.00
#
_symmetry.space_group_name_H-M   'P 1'
#
loop_
_entity.id
_entity.type
_entity.pdbx_description
1 polymer ?
#
loop_
_entity_poly.entity_id
_entity_poly.type
_entity_poly.pdbx_seq_one_letter_code
_entity_poly.pdbx_strand_id
1 'polypeptide(L)'
;MGTVPEAYYEFVMHYSPYFYVIATAMAQDPPAGQKNVTVRDGSKFRVGYPVEIKDDAHSEWNKVAAINGNVLTMETNLQHTYYVNKNGRVEGPDPAFGRGAFPAAFAIDFLYEAYSSKQFESCKTEILAKITELADFILTQQCTNNTKKAYGGFKNSENGTEYWSIDAGRCIPPLLKAYKLTNNADYLNAAKLAGATFLYNMQHKPSELGIHDKYYGGFARYVTINDDWSQPMNVEDLYDFIGLKMLAETYDTANKTLYETMMADAVDFLRDGFESLWLYFDPKPSGDGKWHRVGVNETEVYDDPISFALLGLYTYEGWSLTCQRVYNFIQTIRASAQYPAYHPAICWPGYIDVVTRFPACSYYDAVTSGILWRIRAAHDKPSLAFSMQIIEKYQEQFMYWGPKFEDYSP
;
A
#
# COMPACT_ATOMS: atom_id res chain seq x y z
N MET A 1 8.24 -15.37 8.81
CA MET A 1 8.78 -14.81 7.54
C MET A 1 9.73 -15.84 6.96
N GLY A 2 9.65 -16.12 5.65
CA GLY A 2 10.69 -16.86 4.94
C GLY A 2 11.96 -15.99 4.81
N THR A 3 12.99 -16.50 4.12
CA THR A 3 14.15 -15.68 3.78
C THR A 3 13.72 -14.56 2.83
N VAL A 4 13.99 -13.32 3.20
CA VAL A 4 13.68 -12.16 2.36
C VAL A 4 14.83 -11.95 1.37
N PRO A 5 14.58 -11.73 0.07
CA PRO A 5 15.64 -11.38 -0.88
C PRO A 5 16.33 -10.07 -0.47
N GLU A 6 17.67 -10.05 -0.49
CA GLU A 6 18.45 -8.86 -0.10
C GLU A 6 18.04 -7.63 -0.93
N ALA A 7 17.86 -7.80 -2.24
CA ALA A 7 17.42 -6.72 -3.13
C ALA A 7 16.07 -6.11 -2.71
N TYR A 8 15.14 -6.90 -2.15
CA TYR A 8 13.87 -6.40 -1.67
C TYR A 8 14.01 -5.63 -0.35
N TYR A 9 14.86 -6.12 0.56
CA TYR A 9 15.20 -5.38 1.79
C TYR A 9 15.83 -4.02 1.45
N GLU A 10 16.83 -4.00 0.58
CA GLU A 10 17.50 -2.79 0.11
C GLU A 10 16.54 -1.83 -0.59
N PHE A 11 15.64 -2.35 -1.43
CA PHE A 11 14.57 -1.56 -2.06
C PHE A 11 13.74 -0.81 -1.01
N VAL A 12 13.29 -1.49 0.06
CA VAL A 12 12.51 -0.86 1.12
C VAL A 12 13.35 0.16 1.89
N MET A 13 14.60 -0.16 2.21
CA MET A 13 15.50 0.74 2.95
C MET A 13 15.77 2.05 2.19
N HIS A 14 15.96 1.98 0.89
CA HIS A 14 16.35 3.13 0.07
C HIS A 14 15.17 3.91 -0.54
N TYR A 15 14.13 3.23 -1.04
CA TYR A 15 13.03 3.89 -1.74
C TYR A 15 11.80 4.19 -0.88
N SER A 16 11.75 3.78 0.39
CA SER A 16 10.69 4.28 1.28
C SER A 16 10.98 5.72 1.72
N PRO A 17 10.00 6.65 1.69
CA PRO A 17 8.55 6.44 1.56
C PRO A 17 7.97 6.90 0.20
N TYR A 18 8.62 6.57 -0.92
CA TYR A 18 8.13 6.97 -2.24
C TYR A 18 7.06 6.01 -2.77
N PHE A 19 6.08 6.54 -3.51
CA PHE A 19 4.99 5.73 -4.08
C PHE A 19 5.46 4.80 -5.19
N TYR A 20 6.26 5.34 -6.12
CA TYR A 20 6.70 4.64 -7.31
C TYR A 20 8.18 4.84 -7.55
N VAL A 21 8.80 3.81 -8.12
CA VAL A 21 10.17 3.82 -8.64
C VAL A 21 10.08 3.62 -10.13
N ILE A 22 10.72 4.52 -10.87
CA ILE A 22 10.74 4.51 -12.34
C ILE A 22 12.16 4.32 -12.84
N ALA A 23 12.27 3.62 -13.97
CA ALA A 23 13.54 3.37 -14.63
C ALA A 23 13.73 4.26 -15.87
N THR A 24 15.00 4.52 -16.19
CA THR A 24 15.42 5.00 -17.50
C THR A 24 16.68 4.26 -17.93
N ALA A 25 16.78 3.94 -19.22
CA ALA A 25 18.01 3.35 -19.75
C ALA A 25 19.16 4.37 -19.76
N MET A 26 20.38 3.88 -19.57
CA MET A 26 21.59 4.66 -19.82
C MET A 26 21.70 5.00 -21.31
N ALA A 27 22.29 6.15 -21.60
CA ALA A 27 22.61 6.58 -22.97
C ALA A 27 24.08 6.33 -23.33
N GLN A 28 24.95 6.13 -22.34
CA GLN A 28 26.36 5.78 -22.52
C GLN A 28 26.84 4.94 -21.33
N ASP A 29 27.92 4.19 -21.54
CA ASP A 29 28.57 3.40 -20.50
C ASP A 29 29.30 4.34 -19.52
N PRO A 30 28.87 4.47 -18.25
CA PRO A 30 29.61 5.27 -17.29
C PRO A 30 30.77 4.45 -16.70
N PRO A 31 32.05 4.85 -16.87
CA PRO A 31 33.18 4.17 -16.24
C PRO A 31 33.20 4.31 -14.71
N ALA A 32 33.76 3.31 -14.03
CA ALA A 32 34.07 3.39 -12.60
C ALA A 32 34.94 4.62 -12.27
N GLY A 33 34.74 5.18 -11.07
CA GLY A 33 35.50 6.31 -10.54
C GLY A 33 35.00 7.69 -10.91
N GLN A 34 34.00 7.81 -11.80
CA GLN A 34 33.35 9.10 -12.11
C GLN A 34 32.04 9.28 -11.34
N LYS A 35 31.44 10.48 -11.41
CA LYS A 35 30.13 10.78 -10.82
C LYS A 35 28.99 10.91 -11.83
N ASN A 36 29.30 11.07 -13.11
CA ASN A 36 28.29 11.39 -14.11
C ASN A 36 27.72 10.12 -14.74
N VAL A 37 26.40 10.04 -14.82
CA VAL A 37 25.68 9.00 -15.57
C VAL A 37 24.78 9.70 -16.57
N THR A 38 24.96 9.42 -17.86
CA THR A 38 24.07 9.96 -18.90
C THR A 38 22.96 8.97 -19.18
N VAL A 39 21.74 9.44 -19.03
CA VAL A 39 20.51 8.66 -19.19
C VAL A 39 19.74 9.11 -20.44
N ARG A 40 18.79 8.29 -20.90
CA ARG A 40 17.93 8.69 -22.03
C ARG A 40 16.96 9.82 -21.68
N ASP A 41 16.55 9.90 -20.43
CA ASP A 41 15.59 10.88 -19.94
C ASP A 41 15.94 11.29 -18.51
N GLY A 42 16.60 12.45 -18.38
CA GLY A 42 16.96 13.03 -17.08
C GLY A 42 15.80 13.71 -16.36
N SER A 43 14.67 13.97 -17.03
CA SER A 43 13.51 14.64 -16.43
C SER A 43 12.79 13.77 -15.39
N LYS A 44 13.05 12.46 -15.40
CA LYS A 44 12.56 11.47 -14.44
C LYS A 44 13.21 11.54 -13.07
N PHE A 45 14.23 12.38 -12.87
CA PHE A 45 15.01 12.43 -11.63
C PHE A 45 14.88 13.79 -10.95
N ARG A 46 15.18 13.79 -9.66
CA ARG A 46 15.23 15.01 -8.85
C ARG A 46 16.49 15.01 -7.98
N VAL A 47 17.09 16.19 -7.83
CA VAL A 47 18.22 16.37 -6.90
C VAL A 47 17.80 15.95 -5.50
N GLY A 48 18.67 15.18 -4.85
CA GLY A 48 18.46 14.63 -3.53
C GLY A 48 17.70 13.30 -3.50
N TYR A 49 17.24 12.78 -4.63
CA TYR A 49 16.57 11.47 -4.63
C TYR A 49 17.60 10.33 -4.63
N PRO A 50 17.34 9.25 -3.87
CA PRO A 50 18.13 8.03 -3.97
C PRO A 50 17.92 7.41 -5.36
N VAL A 51 18.96 6.78 -5.89
CA VAL A 51 18.92 6.06 -7.16
C VAL A 51 19.69 4.76 -7.06
N GLU A 52 19.25 3.75 -7.81
CA GLU A 52 20.00 2.52 -8.05
C GLU A 52 20.56 2.60 -9.47
N ILE A 53 21.87 2.44 -9.60
CA ILE A 53 22.56 2.35 -10.88
C ILE A 53 22.88 0.88 -11.11
N LYS A 54 22.38 0.29 -12.19
CA LYS A 54 22.57 -1.15 -12.43
C LYS A 54 22.64 -1.57 -13.88
N ASP A 55 23.27 -2.71 -14.09
CA ASP A 55 23.28 -3.48 -15.33
C ASP A 55 23.10 -4.97 -14.98
N ASP A 56 23.20 -5.88 -15.94
CA ASP A 56 23.01 -7.33 -15.70
C ASP A 56 24.08 -7.96 -14.78
N ALA A 57 25.16 -7.23 -14.44
CA ALA A 57 26.29 -7.74 -13.66
C ALA A 57 26.50 -7.03 -12.31
N HIS A 58 26.14 -5.75 -12.21
CA HIS A 58 26.39 -4.93 -11.03
C HIS A 58 25.18 -4.05 -10.70
N SER A 59 25.05 -3.72 -9.42
CA SER A 59 24.17 -2.68 -8.92
C SER A 59 24.85 -1.89 -7.79
N GLU A 60 24.62 -0.58 -7.72
CA GLU A 60 25.00 0.25 -6.58
C GLU A 60 23.99 1.36 -6.28
N TRP A 61 23.85 1.69 -5.00
CA TRP A 61 23.03 2.79 -4.52
C TRP A 61 23.79 4.11 -4.48
N ASN A 62 23.12 5.18 -4.91
CA ASN A 62 23.66 6.54 -4.87
C ASN A 62 22.53 7.56 -4.68
N LYS A 63 22.89 8.84 -4.75
CA LYS A 63 21.94 9.95 -4.67
C LYS A 63 22.28 11.00 -5.71
N VAL A 64 21.26 11.60 -6.31
CA VAL A 64 21.42 12.61 -7.36
C VAL A 64 21.87 13.93 -6.74
N ALA A 65 23.11 14.35 -7.00
CA ALA A 65 23.67 15.63 -6.55
C ALA A 65 23.31 16.80 -7.49
N ALA A 66 23.26 16.56 -8.80
CA ALA A 66 22.88 17.57 -9.79
C ALA A 66 22.29 16.93 -11.06
N ILE A 67 21.51 17.70 -11.81
CA ILE A 67 20.92 17.30 -13.09
C ILE A 67 21.23 18.38 -14.13
N ASN A 68 21.86 17.99 -15.23
CA ASN A 68 22.11 18.87 -16.38
C ASN A 68 21.61 18.18 -17.67
N GLY A 69 20.35 18.46 -18.02
CA GLY A 69 19.65 17.74 -19.08
C GLY A 69 19.59 16.25 -18.78
N ASN A 70 20.25 15.45 -19.61
CA ASN A 70 20.30 14.00 -19.49
C ASN A 70 21.52 13.48 -18.70
N VAL A 71 22.33 14.37 -18.11
CA VAL A 71 23.46 13.98 -17.27
C VAL A 71 23.07 14.12 -15.80
N LEU A 72 23.06 13.00 -15.09
CA LEU A 72 22.89 12.93 -13.64
C LEU A 72 24.28 12.91 -13.00
N THR A 73 24.56 13.83 -12.08
CA THR A 73 25.77 13.79 -11.25
C THR A 73 25.41 13.16 -9.92
N MET A 74 26.10 12.08 -9.56
CA MET A 74 25.97 11.35 -8.30
C MET A 74 26.69 12.06 -7.15
N GLU A 75 26.29 11.82 -5.91
CA GLU A 75 26.97 12.34 -4.72
C GLU A 75 28.35 11.68 -4.53
N THR A 76 28.46 10.37 -4.76
CA THR A 76 29.71 9.60 -4.68
C THR A 76 30.17 9.10 -6.05
N ASN A 77 31.44 8.71 -6.16
CA ASN A 77 31.96 8.10 -7.39
C ASN A 77 31.40 6.69 -7.56
N LEU A 78 31.12 6.30 -8.81
CA LEU A 78 30.68 4.95 -9.17
C LEU A 78 31.78 3.93 -8.83
N GLN A 79 31.40 2.83 -8.17
CA GLN A 79 32.30 1.72 -7.87
C GLN A 79 32.55 0.84 -9.09
N HIS A 80 31.58 0.77 -10.00
CA HIS A 80 31.63 -0.10 -11.17
C HIS A 80 31.52 0.69 -12.48
N THR A 81 31.97 0.05 -13.56
CA THR A 81 31.62 0.45 -14.92
C THR A 81 30.35 -0.27 -15.29
N TYR A 82 29.35 0.47 -15.77
CA TYR A 82 28.08 -0.09 -16.24
C TYR A 82 28.01 -0.06 -17.75
N TYR A 83 27.24 -0.99 -18.32
CA TYR A 83 27.17 -1.13 -19.77
C TYR A 83 25.73 -1.06 -20.29
N VAL A 84 25.50 -0.17 -21.27
CA VAL A 84 24.21 -0.03 -21.95
C VAL A 84 23.80 -1.35 -22.63
N ASN A 85 24.76 -2.10 -23.18
CA ASN A 85 24.50 -3.39 -23.82
C ASN A 85 24.20 -4.53 -22.84
N LYS A 86 24.33 -4.31 -21.53
CA LYS A 86 23.94 -5.22 -20.44
C LYS A 86 22.76 -4.65 -19.66
N ASN A 87 21.80 -4.07 -20.38
CA ASN A 87 20.60 -3.48 -19.78
C ASN A 87 20.89 -2.39 -18.73
N GLY A 88 21.96 -1.62 -18.95
CA GLY A 88 22.37 -0.51 -18.09
C GLY A 88 21.28 0.53 -17.92
N ARG A 89 20.87 0.79 -16.68
CA ARG A 89 19.77 1.68 -16.32
C ARG A 89 19.97 2.36 -14.97
N VAL A 90 19.26 3.46 -14.79
CA VAL A 90 19.14 4.15 -13.51
C VAL A 90 17.69 4.12 -13.10
N GLU A 91 17.44 3.71 -11.86
CA GLU A 91 16.12 3.64 -11.24
C GLU A 91 16.05 4.65 -10.09
N GLY A 92 14.92 5.35 -9.94
CA GLY A 92 14.74 6.36 -8.90
C GLY A 92 13.27 6.64 -8.64
N PRO A 93 12.95 7.31 -7.51
CA PRO A 93 11.57 7.66 -7.21
C PRO A 93 10.94 8.55 -8.28
N ASP A 94 9.68 8.29 -8.60
CA ASP A 94 8.91 9.11 -9.54
C ASP A 94 8.63 10.50 -8.92
N PRO A 95 9.19 11.60 -9.50
CA PRO A 95 8.95 12.94 -9.00
C PRO A 95 7.49 13.39 -9.12
N ALA A 96 6.70 12.79 -10.01
CA ALA A 96 5.29 13.15 -10.21
C ALA A 96 4.40 12.73 -9.04
N PHE A 97 4.74 11.65 -8.35
CA PHE A 97 3.99 11.14 -7.19
C PHE A 97 4.66 11.47 -5.86
N GLY A 98 5.99 11.40 -5.80
CA GLY A 98 6.76 11.73 -4.59
C GLY A 98 6.49 10.77 -3.43
N ARG A 99 6.42 11.33 -2.22
CA ARG A 99 6.33 10.59 -0.95
C ARG A 99 4.90 10.56 -0.40
N GLY A 100 4.58 9.55 0.41
CA GLY A 100 3.27 9.44 1.06
C GLY A 100 3.28 8.72 2.40
N ALA A 101 2.27 8.98 3.22
CA ALA A 101 2.11 8.30 4.50
C ALA A 101 1.86 6.79 4.32
N PHE A 102 1.09 6.41 3.29
CA PHE A 102 0.84 5.02 2.91
C PHE A 102 2.13 4.21 2.64
N PRO A 103 3.01 4.58 1.68
CA PRO A 103 4.24 3.81 1.44
C PRO A 103 5.16 3.80 2.67
N ALA A 104 5.20 4.87 3.48
CA ALA A 104 5.92 4.87 4.76
C ALA A 104 5.36 3.82 5.74
N ALA A 105 4.04 3.75 5.87
CA ALA A 105 3.34 2.81 6.74
C ALA A 105 3.63 1.36 6.34
N PHE A 106 3.57 1.04 5.04
CA PHE A 106 3.90 -0.29 4.52
C PHE A 106 5.35 -0.69 4.80
N ALA A 107 6.27 0.25 4.59
CA ALA A 107 7.68 0.03 4.88
C ALA A 107 7.93 -0.25 6.37
N ILE A 108 7.31 0.50 7.28
CA ILE A 108 7.40 0.23 8.73
C ILE A 108 6.88 -1.16 9.07
N ASP A 109 5.77 -1.59 8.47
CA ASP A 109 5.19 -2.90 8.72
C ASP A 109 6.12 -4.04 8.32
N PHE A 110 6.75 -3.94 7.14
CA PHE A 110 7.79 -4.87 6.72
C PHE A 110 9.02 -4.81 7.62
N LEU A 111 9.54 -3.60 7.88
CA LEU A 111 10.76 -3.39 8.67
C LEU A 111 10.59 -3.84 10.12
N TYR A 112 9.38 -3.76 10.68
CA TYR A 112 9.08 -4.30 12.02
C TYR A 112 9.23 -5.82 12.08
N GLU A 113 8.79 -6.53 11.03
CA GLU A 113 9.01 -7.98 10.91
C GLU A 113 10.50 -8.29 10.67
N ALA A 114 11.17 -7.51 9.80
CA ALA A 114 12.61 -7.63 9.54
C ALA A 114 13.45 -7.42 10.81
N TYR A 115 13.12 -6.40 11.62
CA TYR A 115 13.77 -6.11 12.90
C TYR A 115 13.72 -7.30 13.87
N SER A 116 12.67 -8.12 13.80
CA SER A 116 12.49 -9.29 14.66
C SER A 116 13.09 -10.58 14.06
N SER A 117 13.55 -10.55 12.81
CA SER A 117 14.08 -11.70 12.09
C SER A 117 15.57 -11.91 12.36
N LYS A 118 15.98 -13.18 12.48
CA LYS A 118 17.40 -13.55 12.60
C LYS A 118 18.22 -13.18 11.37
N GLN A 119 17.58 -13.11 10.19
CA GLN A 119 18.25 -12.73 8.95
C GLN A 119 18.91 -11.36 9.04
N PHE A 120 18.27 -10.42 9.73
CA PHE A 120 18.69 -9.02 9.79
C PHE A 120 19.32 -8.64 11.15
N GLU A 121 19.83 -9.61 11.90
CA GLU A 121 20.40 -9.38 13.23
C GLU A 121 21.55 -8.35 13.19
N SER A 122 22.37 -8.37 12.14
CA SER A 122 23.48 -7.43 11.93
C SER A 122 23.03 -6.01 11.59
N CYS A 123 21.83 -5.83 11.06
CA CYS A 123 21.32 -4.54 10.55
C CYS A 123 20.19 -3.96 11.43
N LYS A 124 19.90 -4.55 12.60
CA LYS A 124 18.80 -4.12 13.47
C LYS A 124 18.83 -2.63 13.83
N THR A 125 20.01 -2.07 14.07
CA THR A 125 20.15 -0.65 14.40
C THR A 125 19.73 0.24 13.24
N GLU A 126 20.11 -0.13 12.00
CA GLU A 126 19.75 0.60 10.78
C GLU A 126 18.25 0.49 10.50
N ILE A 127 17.68 -0.71 10.68
CA ILE A 127 16.24 -0.94 10.56
C ILE A 127 15.45 -0.07 11.55
N LEU A 128 15.88 -0.03 12.82
CA LEU A 128 15.21 0.79 13.83
C LEU A 128 15.31 2.29 13.53
N ALA A 129 16.47 2.74 13.02
CA ALA A 129 16.64 4.12 12.58
C ALA A 129 15.70 4.43 11.41
N LYS A 130 15.57 3.52 10.44
CA LYS A 130 14.66 3.71 9.30
C LYS A 130 13.19 3.70 9.70
N ILE A 131 12.78 2.82 10.63
CA ILE A 131 11.43 2.84 11.21
C ILE A 131 11.14 4.19 11.86
N THR A 132 12.10 4.73 12.62
CA THR A 132 11.97 6.03 13.29
C THR A 132 11.84 7.17 12.27
N GLU A 133 12.70 7.21 11.25
CA GLU A 133 12.64 8.17 10.15
C GLU A 133 11.28 8.16 9.44
N LEU A 134 10.76 6.97 9.13
CA LEU A 134 9.49 6.81 8.45
C LEU A 134 8.29 7.19 9.34
N ALA A 135 8.34 6.84 10.64
CA ALA A 135 7.29 7.21 11.59
C ALA A 135 7.25 8.74 11.80
N ASP A 136 8.41 9.37 11.96
CA ASP A 136 8.54 10.83 12.04
C ASP A 136 7.99 11.50 10.77
N PHE A 137 8.30 10.95 9.59
CA PHE A 137 7.72 11.41 8.34
C PHE A 137 6.19 11.31 8.33
N ILE A 138 5.60 10.18 8.76
CA ILE A 138 4.14 10.03 8.87
C ILE A 138 3.55 11.11 9.78
N LEU A 139 4.18 11.43 10.92
CA LEU A 139 3.70 12.49 11.81
C LEU A 139 3.65 13.86 11.12
N THR A 140 4.62 14.18 10.25
CA THR A 140 4.59 15.44 9.47
C THR A 140 3.43 15.51 8.47
N GLN A 141 2.78 14.38 8.17
CA GLN A 141 1.61 14.32 7.30
C GLN A 141 0.27 14.45 8.06
N GLN A 142 0.27 14.36 9.39
CA GLN A 142 -0.96 14.40 10.18
C GLN A 142 -1.55 15.81 10.25
N CYS A 143 -2.87 15.94 10.10
CA CYS A 143 -3.55 17.20 10.34
C CYS A 143 -3.62 17.47 11.85
N THR A 144 -2.88 18.48 12.33
CA THR A 144 -2.85 18.89 13.74
C THR A 144 -3.76 20.07 14.05
N ASN A 145 -4.46 20.61 13.04
CA ASN A 145 -5.39 21.72 13.22
C ASN A 145 -6.77 21.22 13.69
N ASN A 146 -7.05 21.33 14.99
CA ASN A 146 -8.29 20.86 15.61
C ASN A 146 -9.58 21.59 15.18
N THR A 147 -9.46 22.66 14.37
CA THR A 147 -10.63 23.34 13.78
C THR A 147 -11.10 22.67 12.48
N LYS A 148 -10.27 21.79 11.90
CA LYS A 148 -10.53 21.12 10.62
C LYS A 148 -11.22 19.77 10.82
N LYS A 149 -12.05 19.38 9.85
CA LYS A 149 -12.67 18.05 9.79
C LYS A 149 -11.65 16.95 9.52
N ALA A 150 -10.55 17.31 8.85
CA ALA A 150 -9.39 16.45 8.66
C ALA A 150 -8.57 16.17 9.94
N TYR A 151 -8.88 16.81 11.09
CA TYR A 151 -8.07 16.70 12.30
C TYR A 151 -7.81 15.25 12.72
N GLY A 152 -6.53 14.87 12.76
CA GLY A 152 -6.06 13.52 13.06
C GLY A 152 -5.79 12.61 11.85
N GLY A 153 -6.32 12.94 10.67
CA GLY A 153 -6.05 12.21 9.43
C GLY A 153 -4.65 12.52 8.88
N PHE A 154 -4.20 11.72 7.91
CA PHE A 154 -2.93 11.93 7.21
C PHE A 154 -3.18 12.34 5.76
N LYS A 155 -2.34 13.23 5.23
CA LYS A 155 -2.40 13.61 3.81
C LYS A 155 -2.15 12.37 2.92
N ASN A 156 -2.93 12.25 1.85
CA ASN A 156 -2.80 11.18 0.86
C ASN A 156 -1.46 11.21 0.10
N SER A 157 -0.79 12.37 0.05
CA SER A 157 0.58 12.51 -0.45
C SER A 157 1.26 13.67 0.28
N GLU A 158 2.59 13.75 0.20
CA GLU A 158 3.36 14.80 0.87
C GLU A 158 2.84 16.22 0.58
N ASN A 159 2.40 16.45 -0.65
CA ASN A 159 1.85 17.74 -1.10
C ASN A 159 0.33 17.71 -1.30
N GLY A 160 -0.33 16.62 -0.90
CA GLY A 160 -1.76 16.42 -1.03
C GLY A 160 -2.58 17.25 -0.05
N THR A 161 -3.85 17.45 -0.36
CA THR A 161 -4.80 18.20 0.46
C THR A 161 -5.93 17.34 1.01
N GLU A 162 -5.98 16.07 0.62
CA GLU A 162 -7.02 15.11 0.97
C GLU A 162 -6.54 14.21 2.11
N TYR A 163 -7.47 13.88 3.00
CA TYR A 163 -7.26 13.01 4.14
C TYR A 163 -8.24 11.86 4.03
N TRP A 164 -7.72 10.69 3.67
CA TRP A 164 -8.51 9.51 3.35
C TRP A 164 -8.69 8.62 4.60
N SER A 165 -9.87 8.01 4.75
CA SER A 165 -10.16 7.08 5.86
C SER A 165 -9.19 5.91 5.84
N ILE A 166 -9.08 5.24 4.68
CA ILE A 166 -8.14 4.14 4.48
C ILE A 166 -6.69 4.45 4.82
N ASP A 167 -6.21 5.67 4.54
CA ASP A 167 -4.83 6.08 4.86
C ASP A 167 -4.63 6.22 6.37
N ALA A 168 -5.65 6.66 7.10
CA ALA A 168 -5.62 6.67 8.55
C ALA A 168 -5.57 5.25 9.13
N GLY A 169 -6.41 4.33 8.63
CA GLY A 169 -6.37 2.93 9.04
C GLY A 169 -5.04 2.25 8.73
N ARG A 170 -4.41 2.59 7.60
CA ARG A 170 -3.07 2.12 7.21
C ARG A 170 -1.95 2.65 8.09
N CYS A 171 -2.06 3.89 8.57
CA CYS A 171 -1.00 4.50 9.41
C CYS A 171 -1.06 4.05 10.88
N ILE A 172 -2.24 3.69 11.41
CA ILE A 172 -2.41 3.33 12.83
C ILE A 172 -1.52 2.13 13.23
N PRO A 173 -1.60 0.93 12.60
CA PRO A 173 -0.78 -0.21 13.00
C PRO A 173 0.75 0.04 12.98
N PRO A 174 1.36 0.63 11.93
CA PRO A 174 2.78 0.90 11.91
C PRO A 174 3.23 1.95 12.93
N LEU A 175 2.42 2.98 13.20
CA LEU A 175 2.72 3.92 14.30
C LEU A 175 2.73 3.21 15.66
N LEU A 176 1.78 2.31 15.92
CA LEU A 176 1.76 1.51 17.15
C LEU A 176 2.95 0.55 17.24
N LYS A 177 3.37 -0.04 16.12
CA LYS A 177 4.58 -0.88 16.03
C LYS A 177 5.85 -0.07 16.28
N ALA A 178 5.97 1.12 15.69
CA ALA A 178 7.07 2.05 15.95
C ALA A 178 7.11 2.46 17.43
N TYR A 179 5.96 2.82 18.01
CA TYR A 179 5.83 3.09 19.45
C TYR A 179 6.34 1.93 20.29
N LYS A 180 5.97 0.70 19.97
CA LYS A 180 6.42 -0.50 20.70
C LYS A 180 7.94 -0.69 20.68
N LEU A 181 8.63 -0.26 19.61
CA LEU A 181 10.09 -0.36 19.52
C LEU A 181 10.82 0.81 20.17
N THR A 182 10.26 2.02 20.13
CA THR A 182 10.96 3.26 20.53
C THR A 182 10.48 3.85 21.84
N ASN A 183 9.28 3.47 22.30
CA ASN A 183 8.52 4.13 23.36
C ASN A 183 8.23 5.63 23.11
N ASN A 184 8.32 6.10 21.86
CA ASN A 184 8.00 7.48 21.52
C ASN A 184 6.47 7.72 21.59
N ALA A 185 6.04 8.46 22.60
CA ALA A 185 4.63 8.72 22.87
C ALA A 185 3.90 9.45 21.72
N ASP A 186 4.62 10.21 20.88
CA ASP A 186 4.01 10.92 19.76
C ASP A 186 3.42 9.96 18.72
N TYR A 187 4.04 8.80 18.51
CA TYR A 187 3.50 7.77 17.61
C TYR A 187 2.19 7.18 18.14
N LEU A 188 2.11 6.90 19.45
CA LEU A 188 0.89 6.44 20.10
C LEU A 188 -0.20 7.52 20.05
N ASN A 189 0.15 8.77 20.36
CA ASN A 189 -0.80 9.89 20.34
C ASN A 189 -1.37 10.11 18.94
N ALA A 190 -0.53 10.06 17.91
CA ALA A 190 -0.96 10.18 16.52
C ALA A 190 -1.91 9.04 16.10
N ALA A 191 -1.59 7.80 16.46
CA ALA A 191 -2.45 6.64 16.20
C ALA A 191 -3.81 6.77 16.90
N LYS A 192 -3.82 7.20 18.17
CA LYS A 192 -5.07 7.47 18.92
C LYS A 192 -5.88 8.59 18.30
N LEU A 193 -5.25 9.66 17.86
CA LEU A 193 -5.92 10.79 17.22
C LEU A 193 -6.56 10.38 15.89
N ALA A 194 -5.86 9.58 15.09
CA ALA A 194 -6.39 9.02 13.84
C ALA A 194 -7.61 8.12 14.11
N GLY A 195 -7.54 7.21 15.09
CA GLY A 195 -8.65 6.32 15.43
C GLY A 195 -9.82 7.03 16.10
N ALA A 196 -9.62 7.59 17.28
CA ALA A 196 -10.72 8.09 18.14
C ALA A 196 -11.33 9.40 17.66
N THR A 197 -10.62 10.16 16.82
CA THR A 197 -11.10 11.47 16.35
C THR A 197 -11.35 11.47 14.85
N PHE A 198 -10.33 11.19 14.05
CA PHE A 198 -10.47 11.29 12.60
C PHE A 198 -11.44 10.26 12.04
N LEU A 199 -11.18 8.95 12.23
CA LEU A 199 -12.07 7.89 11.72
C LEU A 199 -13.48 7.99 12.32
N TYR A 200 -13.60 8.34 13.60
CA TYR A 200 -14.90 8.65 14.21
C TYR A 200 -15.65 9.75 13.45
N ASN A 201 -14.96 10.86 13.13
CA ASN A 201 -15.54 11.94 12.33
C ASN A 201 -15.91 11.47 10.92
N MET A 202 -15.06 10.67 10.27
CA MET A 202 -15.34 10.13 8.93
C MET A 202 -16.60 9.26 8.88
N GLN A 203 -16.94 8.60 9.98
CA GLN A 203 -18.14 7.78 10.11
C GLN A 203 -19.40 8.59 10.48
N HIS A 204 -19.28 9.61 11.33
CA HIS A 204 -20.43 10.30 11.94
C HIS A 204 -20.76 11.66 11.31
N LYS A 205 -19.76 12.52 11.10
CA LYS A 205 -19.95 13.92 10.70
C LYS A 205 -20.66 14.09 9.36
N PRO A 206 -20.43 13.27 8.33
CA PRO A 206 -21.15 13.40 7.07
C PRO A 206 -22.67 13.45 7.24
N SER A 207 -23.24 12.60 8.11
CA SER A 207 -24.68 12.57 8.37
C SER A 207 -25.17 13.79 9.16
N GLU A 208 -24.41 14.26 10.16
CA GLU A 208 -24.72 15.45 10.95
C GLU A 208 -24.70 16.74 10.10
N LEU A 209 -23.89 16.75 9.05
CA LEU A 209 -23.69 17.88 8.14
C LEU A 209 -24.56 17.82 6.88
N GLY A 210 -25.37 16.76 6.72
CA GLY A 210 -26.22 16.56 5.54
C GLY A 210 -25.45 16.20 4.25
N ILE A 211 -24.19 15.79 4.37
CA ILE A 211 -23.40 15.18 3.28
C ILE A 211 -23.94 13.78 2.97
N HIS A 212 -24.33 13.06 4.03
CA HIS A 212 -25.14 11.85 3.95
C HIS A 212 -26.54 12.14 4.48
N ASP A 213 -27.57 11.52 3.91
CA ASP A 213 -28.98 11.71 4.30
C ASP A 213 -29.30 11.06 5.65
N LYS A 214 -28.46 10.11 6.08
CA LYS A 214 -28.52 9.45 7.38
C LYS A 214 -27.16 8.85 7.75
N TYR A 215 -27.05 8.39 8.98
CA TYR A 215 -25.94 7.54 9.40
C TYR A 215 -26.11 6.13 8.82
N TYR A 216 -25.10 5.66 8.08
CA TYR A 216 -25.08 4.31 7.52
C TYR A 216 -24.19 3.34 8.29
N GLY A 217 -23.12 3.83 8.93
CA GLY A 217 -22.11 3.01 9.60
C GLY A 217 -20.80 2.86 8.83
N GLY A 218 -20.74 3.16 7.54
CA GLY A 218 -19.47 3.23 6.79
C GLY A 218 -18.72 4.55 7.01
N PHE A 219 -17.45 4.57 6.60
CA PHE A 219 -16.60 5.77 6.64
C PHE A 219 -16.72 6.54 5.31
N ALA A 220 -16.83 7.86 5.35
CA ALA A 220 -16.67 8.66 4.14
C ALA A 220 -15.24 8.49 3.57
N ARG A 221 -15.10 8.53 2.25
CA ARG A 221 -13.84 8.24 1.56
C ARG A 221 -12.70 9.18 1.98
N TYR A 222 -12.93 10.49 1.87
CA TYR A 222 -11.96 11.50 2.29
C TYR A 222 -12.62 12.84 2.62
N VAL A 223 -11.88 13.67 3.35
CA VAL A 223 -12.17 15.09 3.54
C VAL A 223 -10.94 15.92 3.21
N THR A 224 -11.11 17.10 2.64
CA THR A 224 -9.99 17.99 2.31
C THR A 224 -9.61 18.88 3.51
N ILE A 225 -8.46 19.53 3.44
CA ILE A 225 -8.07 20.57 4.42
C ILE A 225 -9.04 21.77 4.47
N ASN A 226 -9.89 21.93 3.45
CA ASN A 226 -10.92 22.96 3.38
C ASN A 226 -12.28 22.48 3.89
N ASP A 227 -12.33 21.28 4.46
CA ASP A 227 -13.55 20.65 4.98
C ASP A 227 -14.55 20.24 3.88
N ASP A 228 -14.08 20.06 2.65
CA ASP A 228 -14.87 19.49 1.56
C ASP A 228 -14.88 17.96 1.64
N TRP A 229 -16.06 17.35 1.57
CA TRP A 229 -16.23 15.91 1.76
C TRP A 229 -16.39 15.16 0.43
N SER A 230 -15.76 14.00 0.34
CA SER A 230 -16.13 12.95 -0.61
C SER A 230 -17.18 12.06 0.02
N GLN A 231 -18.36 11.97 -0.58
CA GLN A 231 -19.49 11.24 0.00
C GLN A 231 -19.38 9.70 -0.02
N PRO A 232 -18.72 9.01 -0.98
CA PRO A 232 -18.77 7.56 -1.05
C PRO A 232 -18.19 6.87 0.19
N MET A 233 -18.68 5.66 0.49
CA MET A 233 -18.14 4.79 1.54
C MET A 233 -17.51 3.55 0.90
N ASN A 234 -16.21 3.35 1.07
CA ASN A 234 -15.49 2.26 0.40
C ASN A 234 -15.54 0.99 1.25
N VAL A 235 -15.66 -0.18 0.60
CA VAL A 235 -15.51 -1.47 1.32
C VAL A 235 -14.08 -1.68 1.83
N GLU A 236 -13.11 -1.02 1.18
CA GLU A 236 -11.70 -1.06 1.55
C GLU A 236 -11.45 -0.59 2.99
N ASP A 237 -12.28 0.33 3.51
CA ASP A 237 -12.16 0.86 4.88
C ASP A 237 -12.41 -0.23 5.97
N LEU A 238 -12.87 -1.44 5.60
CA LEU A 238 -12.81 -2.60 6.49
C LEU A 238 -11.37 -2.91 6.95
N TYR A 239 -10.35 -2.49 6.19
CA TYR A 239 -8.94 -2.59 6.58
C TYR A 239 -8.61 -1.80 7.86
N ASP A 240 -9.35 -0.73 8.15
CA ASP A 240 -9.15 0.11 9.34
C ASP A 240 -9.28 -0.68 10.65
N PHE A 241 -10.00 -1.81 10.60
CA PHE A 241 -10.22 -2.67 11.77
C PHE A 241 -8.95 -3.22 12.37
N ILE A 242 -7.88 -3.37 11.58
CA ILE A 242 -6.57 -3.81 12.11
C ILE A 242 -6.09 -2.78 13.14
N GLY A 243 -6.08 -1.50 12.77
CA GLY A 243 -5.66 -0.41 13.65
C GLY A 243 -6.63 -0.19 14.82
N LEU A 244 -7.93 -0.15 14.54
CA LEU A 244 -8.97 0.05 15.55
C LEU A 244 -8.97 -1.07 16.61
N LYS A 245 -8.80 -2.32 16.19
CA LYS A 245 -8.69 -3.48 17.11
C LYS A 245 -7.43 -3.39 17.97
N MET A 246 -6.27 -3.03 17.39
CA MET A 246 -5.05 -2.81 18.16
C MET A 246 -5.22 -1.72 19.23
N LEU A 247 -5.86 -0.60 18.88
CA LEU A 247 -6.19 0.46 19.84
C LEU A 247 -7.13 -0.04 20.93
N ALA A 248 -8.23 -0.70 20.56
CA ALA A 248 -9.25 -1.19 21.49
C ALA A 248 -8.72 -2.21 22.50
N GLU A 249 -7.85 -3.12 22.06
CA GLU A 249 -7.40 -4.26 22.86
C GLU A 249 -6.13 -3.98 23.64
N THR A 250 -5.25 -3.09 23.15
CA THR A 250 -3.89 -2.96 23.69
C THR A 250 -3.51 -1.52 24.05
N TYR A 251 -3.73 -0.56 23.16
CA TYR A 251 -3.04 0.74 23.24
C TYR A 251 -3.90 1.91 23.73
N ASP A 252 -5.23 1.81 23.63
CA ASP A 252 -6.17 2.85 24.04
C ASP A 252 -7.48 2.27 24.60
N THR A 253 -7.34 1.34 25.54
CA THR A 253 -8.45 0.58 26.14
C THR A 253 -9.51 1.45 26.81
N ALA A 254 -9.17 2.69 27.19
CA ALA A 254 -10.14 3.68 27.69
C ALA A 254 -11.21 4.05 26.64
N ASN A 255 -10.87 4.01 25.36
CA ASN A 255 -11.80 4.25 24.24
C ASN A 255 -12.27 2.95 23.56
N LYS A 256 -12.08 1.79 24.21
CA LYS A 256 -12.42 0.47 23.67
C LYS A 256 -13.85 0.42 23.08
N THR A 257 -14.84 0.86 23.85
CA THR A 257 -16.24 0.85 23.41
C THR A 257 -16.45 1.68 22.14
N LEU A 258 -15.78 2.83 22.01
CA LEU A 258 -15.86 3.65 20.81
C LEU A 258 -15.36 2.87 19.59
N TYR A 259 -14.17 2.28 19.68
CA TYR A 259 -13.59 1.50 18.58
C TYR A 259 -14.43 0.27 18.21
N GLU A 260 -14.91 -0.47 19.20
CA GLU A 260 -15.76 -1.64 18.97
C GLU A 260 -17.09 -1.28 18.30
N THR A 261 -17.70 -0.16 18.69
CA THR A 261 -18.91 0.36 18.02
C THR A 261 -18.61 0.77 16.58
N MET A 262 -17.53 1.51 16.32
CA MET A 262 -17.18 1.91 14.94
C MET A 262 -16.97 0.68 14.04
N MET A 263 -16.27 -0.36 14.53
CA MET A 263 -16.08 -1.59 13.77
C MET A 263 -17.40 -2.36 13.54
N ALA A 264 -18.24 -2.47 14.57
CA ALA A 264 -19.52 -3.16 14.47
C ALA A 264 -20.46 -2.48 13.45
N ASP A 265 -20.63 -1.16 13.55
CA ASP A 265 -21.46 -0.38 12.63
C ASP A 265 -20.96 -0.47 11.18
N ALA A 266 -19.64 -0.41 10.99
CA ALA A 266 -19.04 -0.54 9.66
C ALA A 266 -19.24 -1.93 9.06
N VAL A 267 -19.09 -3.00 9.86
CA VAL A 267 -19.40 -4.37 9.41
C VAL A 267 -20.87 -4.52 9.05
N ASP A 268 -21.77 -4.08 9.94
CA ASP A 268 -23.21 -4.25 9.76
C ASP A 268 -23.70 -3.59 8.46
N PHE A 269 -23.04 -2.51 8.03
CA PHE A 269 -23.36 -1.83 6.78
C PHE A 269 -22.58 -2.36 5.56
N LEU A 270 -21.25 -2.47 5.64
CA LEU A 270 -20.41 -2.74 4.47
C LEU A 270 -20.42 -4.20 4.04
N ARG A 271 -20.84 -5.14 4.91
CA ARG A 271 -20.80 -6.59 4.63
C ARG A 271 -21.56 -6.95 3.36
N ASP A 272 -22.77 -6.46 3.18
CA ASP A 272 -23.60 -6.80 2.01
C ASP A 272 -22.94 -6.36 0.70
N GLY A 273 -22.32 -5.17 0.73
CA GLY A 273 -21.52 -4.65 -0.37
C GLY A 273 -20.34 -5.56 -0.68
N PHE A 274 -19.57 -5.89 0.36
CA PHE A 274 -18.36 -6.69 0.26
C PHE A 274 -18.62 -8.14 -0.20
N GLU A 275 -19.63 -8.80 0.35
CA GLU A 275 -20.04 -10.16 -0.07
C GLU A 275 -20.48 -10.24 -1.53
N SER A 276 -21.00 -9.12 -2.05
CA SER A 276 -21.42 -8.98 -3.44
C SER A 276 -20.34 -8.37 -4.33
N LEU A 277 -19.12 -8.18 -3.81
CA LEU A 277 -17.97 -7.61 -4.52
C LEU A 277 -18.28 -6.24 -5.12
N TRP A 278 -18.91 -5.36 -4.36
CA TRP A 278 -18.99 -3.93 -4.67
C TRP A 278 -17.77 -3.20 -4.10
N LEU A 279 -17.39 -2.06 -4.70
CA LEU A 279 -16.25 -1.27 -4.24
C LEU A 279 -16.66 -0.17 -3.26
N TYR A 280 -17.81 0.46 -3.48
CA TYR A 280 -18.30 1.53 -2.62
C TYR A 280 -19.81 1.70 -2.68
N PHE A 281 -20.37 2.30 -1.64
CA PHE A 281 -21.74 2.81 -1.61
C PHE A 281 -21.73 4.33 -1.84
N ASP A 282 -22.64 4.85 -2.66
CA ASP A 282 -22.77 6.29 -2.94
C ASP A 282 -24.01 6.88 -2.24
N PRO A 283 -23.87 7.43 -1.03
CA PRO A 283 -25.01 7.84 -0.21
C PRO A 283 -25.71 9.09 -0.73
N LYS A 284 -27.04 9.12 -0.54
CA LYS A 284 -27.86 10.33 -0.69
C LYS A 284 -27.46 11.39 0.34
N PRO A 285 -27.79 12.68 0.16
CA PRO A 285 -28.62 13.25 -0.91
C PRO A 285 -27.88 13.47 -2.24
N SER A 286 -26.55 13.50 -2.24
CA SER A 286 -25.76 13.81 -3.45
C SER A 286 -25.51 12.59 -4.32
N GLY A 287 -25.39 11.41 -3.72
CA GLY A 287 -25.28 10.13 -4.42
C GLY A 287 -26.62 9.49 -4.76
N ASP A 288 -26.58 8.35 -5.43
CA ASP A 288 -27.80 7.67 -5.90
C ASP A 288 -28.40 6.67 -4.88
N GLY A 289 -27.70 6.43 -3.77
CA GLY A 289 -28.07 5.50 -2.71
C GLY A 289 -27.83 4.03 -3.08
N LYS A 290 -26.86 3.72 -3.94
CA LYS A 290 -26.55 2.37 -4.40
C LYS A 290 -25.08 2.01 -4.23
N TRP A 291 -24.83 0.72 -4.41
CA TRP A 291 -23.51 0.14 -4.50
C TRP A 291 -22.98 0.22 -5.93
N HIS A 292 -21.69 0.49 -6.06
CA HIS A 292 -21.02 0.68 -7.35
C HIS A 292 -19.76 -0.15 -7.48
N ARG A 293 -19.47 -0.48 -8.73
CA ARG A 293 -18.24 -1.07 -9.25
C ARG A 293 -17.64 -0.11 -10.28
N VAL A 294 -16.52 -0.50 -10.87
CA VAL A 294 -15.93 0.24 -11.99
C VAL A 294 -16.22 -0.45 -13.33
N GLY A 295 -15.75 0.17 -14.41
CA GLY A 295 -16.02 -0.25 -15.78
C GLY A 295 -17.34 0.32 -16.31
N VAL A 296 -17.49 0.33 -17.64
CA VAL A 296 -18.65 0.93 -18.33
C VAL A 296 -19.98 0.30 -17.89
N ASN A 297 -19.94 -0.98 -17.51
CA ASN A 297 -21.12 -1.74 -17.12
C ASN A 297 -21.18 -2.03 -15.60
N GLU A 298 -20.28 -1.45 -14.80
CA GLU A 298 -20.15 -1.72 -13.35
C GLU A 298 -20.03 -3.22 -13.01
N THR A 299 -19.23 -3.92 -13.80
CA THR A 299 -18.94 -5.36 -13.62
C THR A 299 -17.56 -5.62 -13.04
N GLU A 300 -16.72 -4.59 -12.92
CA GLU A 300 -15.31 -4.73 -12.58
C GLU A 300 -15.02 -4.26 -11.15
N VAL A 301 -14.12 -4.97 -10.48
CA VAL A 301 -13.50 -4.54 -9.21
C VAL A 301 -11.99 -4.49 -9.35
N TYR A 302 -11.36 -3.62 -8.58
CA TYR A 302 -9.93 -3.68 -8.32
C TYR A 302 -9.66 -4.76 -7.26
N ASP A 303 -8.56 -5.49 -7.38
CA ASP A 303 -8.25 -6.55 -6.41
C ASP A 303 -7.72 -6.00 -5.08
N ASP A 304 -7.03 -4.85 -5.09
CA ASP A 304 -6.38 -4.27 -3.92
C ASP A 304 -7.40 -3.82 -2.85
N PRO A 305 -8.46 -3.01 -3.14
CA PRO A 305 -9.57 -2.77 -2.22
C PRO A 305 -10.18 -4.02 -1.64
N ILE A 306 -10.42 -5.04 -2.47
CA ILE A 306 -11.06 -6.29 -2.03
C ILE A 306 -10.12 -7.08 -1.12
N SER A 307 -8.83 -7.12 -1.43
CA SER A 307 -7.81 -7.83 -0.64
C SER A 307 -7.59 -7.15 0.71
N PHE A 308 -7.52 -5.81 0.75
CA PHE A 308 -7.41 -5.04 1.99
C PHE A 308 -8.66 -5.21 2.86
N ALA A 309 -9.85 -5.07 2.27
CA ALA A 309 -11.11 -5.31 2.97
C ALA A 309 -11.16 -6.72 3.57
N LEU A 310 -10.74 -7.73 2.80
CA LEU A 310 -10.69 -9.12 3.26
C LEU A 310 -9.73 -9.30 4.45
N LEU A 311 -8.54 -8.72 4.39
CA LEU A 311 -7.56 -8.81 5.47
C LEU A 311 -8.04 -8.10 6.75
N GLY A 312 -8.68 -6.94 6.60
CA GLY A 312 -9.30 -6.20 7.71
C GLY A 312 -10.40 -6.99 8.38
N LEU A 313 -11.37 -7.49 7.61
CA LEU A 313 -12.46 -8.29 8.13
C LEU A 313 -11.97 -9.61 8.74
N TYR A 314 -10.99 -10.28 8.12
CA TYR A 314 -10.36 -11.48 8.68
C TYR A 314 -9.70 -11.21 10.04
N THR A 315 -9.11 -10.02 10.22
CA THR A 315 -8.52 -9.62 11.51
C THR A 315 -9.59 -9.40 12.58
N TYR A 316 -10.77 -8.93 12.19
CA TYR A 316 -11.89 -8.67 13.10
C TYR A 316 -12.67 -9.95 13.46
N GLU A 317 -13.04 -10.78 12.46
CA GLU A 317 -13.94 -11.94 12.63
C GLU A 317 -13.25 -13.30 12.52
N GLY A 318 -11.99 -13.35 12.12
CA GLY A 318 -11.34 -14.59 11.70
C GLY A 318 -11.88 -15.12 10.37
N TRP A 319 -11.83 -16.44 10.17
CA TRP A 319 -12.28 -17.10 8.93
C TRP A 319 -13.81 -17.23 8.83
N SER A 320 -14.52 -16.09 8.90
CA SER A 320 -15.98 -16.02 8.85
C SER A 320 -16.54 -16.48 7.50
N LEU A 321 -17.86 -16.76 7.45
CA LEU A 321 -18.51 -17.14 6.19
C LEU A 321 -18.39 -16.05 5.11
N THR A 322 -18.36 -14.78 5.52
CA THR A 322 -18.11 -13.65 4.62
C THR A 322 -16.70 -13.72 4.03
N CYS A 323 -15.67 -13.90 4.88
CA CYS A 323 -14.28 -14.03 4.41
C CYS A 323 -14.12 -15.21 3.45
N GLN A 324 -14.71 -16.35 3.79
CA GLN A 324 -14.72 -17.54 2.93
C GLN A 324 -15.40 -17.26 1.59
N ARG A 325 -16.56 -16.61 1.59
CA ARG A 325 -17.33 -16.29 0.39
C ARG A 325 -16.52 -15.43 -0.57
N VAL A 326 -15.98 -14.32 -0.09
CA VAL A 326 -15.21 -13.38 -0.93
C VAL A 326 -13.93 -14.04 -1.44
N TYR A 327 -13.12 -14.63 -0.55
CA TYR A 327 -11.87 -15.28 -0.94
C TYR A 327 -12.11 -16.38 -1.99
N ASN A 328 -13.06 -17.29 -1.72
CA ASN A 328 -13.34 -18.40 -2.62
C ASN A 328 -13.91 -17.91 -3.95
N PHE A 329 -14.70 -16.84 -3.97
CA PHE A 329 -15.19 -16.28 -5.23
C PHE A 329 -14.01 -15.84 -6.09
N ILE A 330 -13.13 -14.98 -5.56
CA ILE A 330 -12.02 -14.45 -6.34
C ILE A 330 -11.03 -15.55 -6.73
N GLN A 331 -10.80 -16.53 -5.85
CA GLN A 331 -9.96 -17.67 -6.14
C GLN A 331 -10.51 -18.57 -7.27
N THR A 332 -11.80 -18.45 -7.62
CA THR A 332 -12.42 -19.16 -8.75
C THR A 332 -12.35 -18.43 -10.08
N ILE A 333 -11.85 -17.19 -10.11
CA ILE A 333 -11.60 -16.46 -11.36
C ILE A 333 -10.60 -17.27 -12.19
N ARG A 334 -10.92 -17.47 -13.47
CA ARG A 334 -10.16 -18.38 -14.36
C ARG A 334 -9.45 -17.63 -15.45
N ALA A 335 -8.49 -18.30 -16.09
CA ALA A 335 -7.96 -17.85 -17.37
C ALA A 335 -9.10 -17.70 -18.40
N SER A 336 -8.97 -16.70 -19.27
CA SER A 336 -9.89 -16.45 -20.38
C SER A 336 -9.20 -16.75 -21.72
N ALA A 337 -9.94 -16.74 -22.83
CA ALA A 337 -9.33 -16.87 -24.16
C ALA A 337 -8.35 -15.72 -24.47
N GLN A 338 -8.58 -14.54 -23.88
CA GLN A 338 -7.71 -13.38 -24.01
C GLN A 338 -6.48 -13.47 -23.09
N TYR A 339 -6.65 -14.10 -21.92
CA TYR A 339 -5.64 -14.22 -20.87
C TYR A 339 -5.46 -15.69 -20.47
N PRO A 340 -4.93 -16.55 -21.36
CA PRO A 340 -4.88 -18.00 -21.13
C PRO A 340 -3.88 -18.41 -20.04
N ALA A 341 -2.89 -17.56 -19.75
CA ALA A 341 -1.83 -17.82 -18.76
C ALA A 341 -2.16 -17.32 -17.34
N TYR A 342 -3.34 -16.73 -17.12
CA TYR A 342 -3.72 -16.26 -15.78
C TYR A 342 -3.98 -17.44 -14.81
N HIS A 343 -3.46 -17.33 -13.60
CA HIS A 343 -3.56 -18.32 -12.54
C HIS A 343 -3.79 -17.65 -11.17
N PRO A 344 -4.97 -17.80 -10.54
CA PRO A 344 -5.33 -17.08 -9.31
C PRO A 344 -4.46 -17.43 -8.10
N ALA A 345 -3.81 -18.60 -8.10
CA ALA A 345 -2.89 -18.98 -7.03
C ALA A 345 -1.57 -18.19 -7.05
N ILE A 346 -1.17 -17.57 -8.17
CA ILE A 346 0.01 -16.70 -8.20
C ILE A 346 -0.36 -15.40 -7.49
N CYS A 347 -1.16 -14.58 -8.15
CA CYS A 347 -1.73 -13.34 -7.67
C CYS A 347 -3.13 -13.15 -8.28
N TRP A 348 -3.89 -12.21 -7.74
CA TRP A 348 -5.13 -11.78 -8.38
C TRP A 348 -4.83 -10.74 -9.47
N PRO A 349 -5.71 -10.55 -10.47
CA PRO A 349 -5.47 -9.61 -11.53
C PRO A 349 -5.87 -8.20 -11.06
N GLY A 350 -5.19 -7.17 -11.55
CA GLY A 350 -5.46 -5.78 -11.14
C GLY A 350 -6.93 -5.36 -11.29
N TYR A 351 -7.63 -5.96 -12.25
CA TYR A 351 -9.05 -5.75 -12.50
C TYR A 351 -9.72 -7.11 -12.70
N ILE A 352 -10.84 -7.32 -12.01
CA ILE A 352 -11.61 -8.56 -12.04
C ILE A 352 -13.02 -8.24 -12.51
N ASP A 353 -13.45 -8.85 -13.61
CA ASP A 353 -14.88 -8.85 -13.95
C ASP A 353 -15.58 -9.92 -13.12
N VAL A 354 -16.40 -9.49 -12.17
CA VAL A 354 -17.10 -10.39 -11.23
C VAL A 354 -18.37 -10.99 -11.84
N VAL A 355 -18.83 -10.50 -12.99
CA VAL A 355 -19.98 -11.06 -13.70
C VAL A 355 -19.51 -12.17 -14.64
N THR A 356 -18.53 -11.89 -15.49
CA THR A 356 -17.98 -12.89 -16.43
C THR A 356 -16.99 -13.85 -15.78
N ARG A 357 -16.45 -13.48 -14.60
CA ARG A 357 -15.49 -14.26 -13.79
C ARG A 357 -14.15 -14.47 -14.48
N PHE A 358 -13.67 -13.44 -15.14
CA PHE A 358 -12.37 -13.39 -15.83
C PHE A 358 -11.57 -12.15 -15.43
N PRO A 359 -10.24 -12.17 -15.63
CA PRO A 359 -9.44 -10.95 -15.56
C PRO A 359 -9.95 -9.91 -16.57
N ALA A 360 -10.11 -8.67 -16.12
CA ALA A 360 -10.47 -7.52 -16.95
C ALA A 360 -9.24 -6.67 -17.35
N CYS A 361 -8.04 -7.05 -16.90
CA CYS A 361 -6.77 -6.47 -17.31
C CYS A 361 -5.78 -7.56 -17.74
N SER A 362 -4.59 -7.17 -18.18
CA SER A 362 -3.55 -8.09 -18.71
C SER A 362 -2.42 -8.43 -17.74
N TYR A 363 -2.58 -8.07 -16.46
CA TYR A 363 -1.51 -8.14 -15.48
C TYR A 363 -2.00 -8.61 -14.10
N TYR A 364 -1.09 -9.24 -13.35
CA TYR A 364 -1.27 -9.55 -11.94
C TYR A 364 -1.03 -8.31 -11.10
N ASP A 365 -1.85 -8.07 -10.09
CA ASP A 365 -1.38 -7.22 -9.00
C ASP A 365 -0.45 -8.05 -8.11
N ALA A 366 0.85 -7.74 -8.14
CA ALA A 366 1.83 -8.47 -7.35
C ALA A 366 1.64 -8.26 -5.84
N VAL A 367 1.07 -7.12 -5.43
CA VAL A 367 0.87 -6.73 -4.04
C VAL A 367 -0.14 -7.65 -3.35
N THR A 368 -1.12 -8.19 -4.07
CA THR A 368 -2.12 -9.13 -3.53
C THR A 368 -1.49 -10.35 -2.87
N SER A 369 -0.36 -10.85 -3.41
CA SER A 369 0.35 -11.99 -2.82
C SER A 369 0.80 -11.69 -1.38
N GLY A 370 1.29 -10.47 -1.15
CA GLY A 370 1.62 -9.94 0.16
C GLY A 370 0.38 -9.75 1.02
N ILE A 371 -0.64 -9.05 0.54
CA ILE A 371 -1.86 -8.79 1.35
C ILE A 371 -2.50 -10.09 1.85
N LEU A 372 -2.58 -11.10 0.99
CA LEU A 372 -3.27 -12.36 1.30
C LEU A 372 -2.39 -13.39 2.03
N TRP A 373 -1.11 -13.10 2.29
CA TRP A 373 -0.16 -14.13 2.76
C TRP A 373 -0.64 -14.81 4.04
N ARG A 374 -1.22 -14.05 4.99
CA ARG A 374 -1.71 -14.59 6.27
C ARG A 374 -2.91 -15.52 6.10
N ILE A 375 -3.82 -15.14 5.21
CA ILE A 375 -5.02 -15.94 4.89
C ILE A 375 -4.58 -17.22 4.18
N ARG A 376 -3.73 -17.12 3.16
CA ARG A 376 -3.22 -18.29 2.42
C ARG A 376 -2.40 -19.21 3.33
N ALA A 377 -1.53 -18.68 4.19
CA ALA A 377 -0.76 -19.48 5.14
C ALA A 377 -1.66 -20.31 6.09
N ALA A 378 -2.80 -19.74 6.49
CA ALA A 378 -3.74 -20.39 7.39
C ALA A 378 -4.68 -21.37 6.66
N HIS A 379 -5.18 -20.99 5.48
CA HIS A 379 -6.34 -21.65 4.85
C HIS A 379 -6.13 -22.13 3.40
N ASP A 380 -5.06 -21.69 2.73
CA ASP A 380 -4.75 -22.06 1.33
C ASP A 380 -3.24 -22.20 1.10
N LYS A 381 -2.63 -23.14 1.85
CA LYS A 381 -1.20 -23.43 1.80
C LYS A 381 -0.69 -23.81 0.41
N PRO A 382 -1.44 -24.57 -0.42
CA PRO A 382 -1.01 -24.88 -1.79
C PRO A 382 -0.86 -23.61 -2.63
N SER A 383 -1.83 -22.68 -2.59
CA SER A 383 -1.70 -21.43 -3.35
C SER A 383 -0.56 -20.56 -2.82
N LEU A 384 -0.33 -20.52 -1.51
CA LEU A 384 0.84 -19.81 -0.95
C LEU A 384 2.15 -20.38 -1.49
N ALA A 385 2.33 -21.71 -1.40
CA ALA A 385 3.54 -22.37 -1.84
C ALA A 385 3.81 -22.14 -3.34
N PHE A 386 2.77 -22.22 -4.16
CA PHE A 386 2.87 -21.97 -5.60
C PHE A 386 3.20 -20.50 -5.88
N SER A 387 2.51 -19.55 -5.25
CA SER A 387 2.79 -18.11 -5.36
C SER A 387 4.26 -17.80 -5.05
N MET A 388 4.76 -18.31 -3.91
CA MET A 388 6.15 -18.11 -3.49
C MET A 388 7.15 -18.70 -4.48
N GLN A 389 6.92 -19.92 -4.95
CA GLN A 389 7.81 -20.57 -5.94
C GLN A 389 7.95 -19.72 -7.22
N ILE A 390 6.84 -19.17 -7.71
CA ILE A 390 6.83 -18.37 -8.93
C ILE A 390 7.52 -17.02 -8.68
N ILE A 391 7.13 -16.31 -7.63
CA ILE A 391 7.69 -14.99 -7.30
C ILE A 391 9.21 -15.11 -7.04
N GLU A 392 9.66 -16.17 -6.35
CA GLU A 392 11.09 -16.40 -6.10
C GLU A 392 11.89 -16.71 -7.36
N LYS A 393 11.30 -17.40 -8.35
CA LYS A 393 11.96 -17.69 -9.64
C LYS A 393 12.02 -16.45 -10.54
N TYR A 394 11.02 -15.58 -10.46
CA TYR A 394 10.83 -14.43 -11.37
C TYR A 394 10.89 -13.09 -10.62
N GLN A 395 11.73 -12.97 -9.59
CA GLN A 395 11.76 -11.82 -8.68
C GLN A 395 11.83 -10.47 -9.41
N GLU A 396 12.67 -10.34 -10.44
CA GLU A 396 12.79 -9.09 -11.19
C GLU A 396 11.49 -8.61 -11.83
N GLN A 397 10.62 -9.54 -12.25
CA GLN A 397 9.35 -9.21 -12.89
C GLN A 397 8.28 -8.86 -11.84
N PHE A 398 8.31 -9.53 -10.69
CA PHE A 398 7.37 -9.34 -9.59
C PHE A 398 7.77 -8.22 -8.60
N MET A 399 8.95 -7.62 -8.76
CA MET A 399 9.32 -6.37 -8.09
C MET A 399 8.54 -5.16 -8.63
N TYR A 400 8.00 -5.24 -9.85
CA TYR A 400 7.17 -4.19 -10.43
C TYR A 400 5.68 -4.46 -10.18
N TRP A 401 4.90 -3.40 -10.02
CA TRP A 401 3.46 -3.49 -9.92
C TRP A 401 2.91 -3.85 -11.30
N GLY A 402 2.37 -5.06 -11.48
CA GLY A 402 1.72 -5.44 -12.74
C GLY A 402 2.49 -6.38 -13.66
N PRO A 403 3.13 -7.49 -13.21
CA PRO A 403 3.68 -8.47 -14.16
C PRO A 403 2.57 -9.01 -15.06
N LYS A 404 2.84 -9.07 -16.36
CA LYS A 404 1.87 -9.59 -17.33
C LYS A 404 1.58 -11.06 -17.08
N PHE A 405 0.42 -11.52 -17.56
CA PHE A 405 0.12 -12.95 -17.58
C PHE A 405 0.99 -13.67 -18.61
N GLU A 406 2.06 -14.27 -18.13
CA GLU A 406 2.95 -15.13 -18.91
C GLU A 406 2.91 -16.55 -18.35
N ASP A 407 3.38 -17.51 -19.15
CA ASP A 407 3.54 -18.88 -18.67
C ASP A 407 4.73 -18.94 -17.70
N TYR A 408 4.44 -18.78 -16.41
CA TYR A 408 5.41 -18.87 -15.33
C TYR A 408 5.65 -20.31 -14.86
N SER A 409 5.20 -21.33 -15.61
CA SER A 409 5.33 -22.73 -15.19
C SER A 409 6.75 -23.05 -14.66
N PRO A 410 6.86 -23.72 -13.49
CA PRO A 410 8.13 -24.01 -12.84
C PRO A 410 9.20 -24.69 -13.70
#